data_AF-A0A965Z880-F1
#
_entry.id   AF-A0A965Z880-F1
#
_cell.length_a   1.000
_cell.length_b   1.000
_cell.length_c   1.000
_cell.angle_alpha   90.00
_cell.angle_beta   90.00
_cell.angle_gamma   90.00
#
_symmetry.space_group_name_H-M   'P 1'
#
loop_
_entity.id
_entity.type
_entity.pdbx_description
1 polymer ?
#
loop_
_entity_poly.entity_id
_entity_poly.type
_entity_poly.pdbx_seq_one_letter_code
_entity_poly.pdbx_strand_id
1 'polypeptide(L)'
;MFVSENNSTFTVSGSGGDVTLAAGNSIVLYPGFHAASGSKFKAYIGGSCIVKEPALTSNRYSVSDTILSRYRIYPNPSNTGIFKLQQLSPDQQAIRIEIFDLSGARITHGTYSKQEIITLNLSKQPSGIYLIRILFEGFIENIKVIKR
;
A
#
# COMPACT_ATOMS: atom_id res chain seq x y z
N MET A 1 0.41 17.26 6.87
CA MET A 1 0.76 18.63 6.45
C MET A 1 0.21 18.84 5.07
N PHE A 2 -0.53 19.91 4.85
CA PHE A 2 -1.12 20.23 3.55
C PHE A 2 -0.31 21.34 2.89
N VAL A 3 0.01 21.16 1.62
CA VAL A 3 0.72 22.17 0.82
C VAL A 3 -0.26 22.63 -0.25
N SER A 4 -0.70 23.89 -0.10
CA SER A 4 -1.89 24.48 -0.72
C SER A 4 -3.22 23.96 -0.18
N GLU A 5 -4.20 24.84 -0.01
CA GLU A 5 -5.62 24.50 0.11
C GLU A 5 -6.33 24.70 -1.23
N ASN A 6 -7.51 24.12 -1.40
CA ASN A 6 -8.33 24.27 -2.61
C ASN A 6 -8.46 25.75 -2.98
N ASN A 7 -8.04 26.12 -4.19
CA ASN A 7 -8.02 27.48 -4.75
C ASN A 7 -6.88 28.42 -4.30
N SER A 8 -5.81 27.89 -3.70
CA SER A 8 -4.58 28.64 -3.41
C SER A 8 -3.38 28.05 -4.17
N THR A 9 -2.41 28.89 -4.56
CA THR A 9 -1.17 28.46 -5.22
C THR A 9 0.00 28.51 -4.25
N PHE A 10 0.66 27.38 -4.02
CA PHE A 10 1.94 27.33 -3.33
C PHE A 10 3.06 27.17 -4.37
N THR A 11 3.85 28.23 -4.56
CA THR A 11 4.94 28.24 -5.53
C THR A 11 6.30 28.24 -4.83
N VAL A 12 7.15 27.27 -5.16
CA VAL A 12 8.58 27.35 -4.82
C VAL A 12 9.25 28.18 -5.91
N SER A 13 9.44 29.48 -5.63
CA SER A 13 9.86 30.46 -6.62
C SER A 13 11.38 30.58 -6.75
N GLY A 14 11.85 30.82 -7.99
CA GLY A 14 13.20 31.29 -8.33
C GLY A 14 14.29 30.22 -8.46
N SER A 15 15.31 30.52 -9.26
CA SER A 15 16.56 29.74 -9.32
C SER A 15 17.24 29.78 -7.95
N GLY A 16 17.18 28.67 -7.21
CA GLY A 16 17.73 28.58 -5.85
C GLY A 16 16.69 28.50 -4.73
N GLY A 17 15.39 28.50 -5.01
CA GLY A 17 14.39 28.20 -3.98
C GLY A 17 14.58 26.78 -3.44
N ASP A 18 14.87 26.61 -2.16
CA ASP A 18 15.03 25.30 -1.50
C ASP A 18 14.02 25.18 -0.35
N VAL A 19 13.03 24.32 -0.52
CA VAL A 19 11.97 24.09 0.47
C VAL A 19 12.05 22.65 0.93
N THR A 20 12.13 22.47 2.25
CA THR A 20 12.03 21.16 2.89
C THR A 20 10.80 21.10 3.78
N LEU A 21 9.92 20.15 3.52
CA LEU A 21 8.72 19.89 4.32
C LEU A 21 8.85 18.57 5.08
N ALA A 22 8.61 18.62 6.38
CA ALA A 22 8.58 17.46 7.25
C ALA A 22 7.17 17.31 7.84
N ALA A 23 6.58 16.12 7.76
CA ALA A 23 5.32 15.84 8.43
C ALA A 23 5.38 14.52 9.21
N GLY A 24 4.46 14.34 10.17
CA GLY A 24 4.39 13.10 10.95
C GLY A 24 3.80 11.92 10.17
N ASN A 25 2.69 12.14 9.47
CA ASN A 25 1.88 11.06 8.89
C ASN A 25 1.68 11.16 7.37
N SER A 26 1.41 12.36 6.86
CA SER A 26 1.16 12.57 5.42
C SER A 26 1.57 13.97 4.97
N ILE A 27 2.00 14.05 3.70
CA ILE A 27 2.21 15.28 2.95
C ILE A 27 1.32 15.14 1.72
N VAL A 28 0.40 16.07 1.56
CA VAL A 28 -0.53 16.10 0.43
C VAL A 28 -0.25 17.40 -0.34
N LEU A 29 0.13 17.26 -1.61
CA LEU A 29 0.28 18.36 -2.55
C LEU A 29 -1.02 18.49 -3.33
N TYR A 30 -1.75 19.59 -3.13
CA TYR A 30 -2.97 19.83 -3.89
C TYR A 30 -2.67 20.42 -5.27
N PRO A 31 -3.60 20.28 -6.24
CA PRO A 31 -3.55 21.04 -7.48
C PRO A 31 -3.34 22.55 -7.18
N GLY A 32 -2.36 23.17 -7.84
CA GLY A 32 -1.90 24.53 -7.54
C GLY A 32 -0.52 24.60 -6.90
N PHE A 33 0.05 23.47 -6.47
CA PHE A 33 1.48 23.39 -6.17
C PHE A 33 2.32 23.52 -7.45
N HIS A 34 3.29 24.43 -7.44
CA HIS A 34 4.22 24.65 -8.55
C HIS A 34 5.66 24.82 -8.06
N ALA A 35 6.58 23.96 -8.49
CA ALA A 35 8.01 24.18 -8.26
C ALA A 35 8.62 24.81 -9.53
N ALA A 36 9.11 26.05 -9.42
CA ALA A 36 9.67 26.77 -10.56
C ALA A 36 10.97 26.12 -11.04
N SER A 37 11.31 26.29 -12.32
CA SER A 37 12.57 25.79 -12.89
C SER A 37 13.77 26.33 -12.10
N GLY A 38 14.68 25.44 -11.69
CA GLY A 38 15.83 25.76 -10.85
C GLY A 38 15.58 25.78 -9.34
N SER A 39 14.37 25.40 -8.89
CA SER A 39 14.08 25.18 -7.46
C SER A 39 14.36 23.74 -7.00
N LYS A 40 14.47 23.56 -5.69
CA LYS A 40 14.59 22.30 -4.97
C LYS A 40 13.43 22.17 -4.00
N PHE A 41 12.68 21.09 -4.13
CA PHE A 41 11.62 20.74 -3.19
C PHE A 41 11.93 19.37 -2.59
N LYS A 42 12.02 19.30 -1.26
CA LYS A 42 12.21 18.08 -0.47
C LYS A 42 11.03 17.92 0.46
N ALA A 43 10.51 16.70 0.56
CA ALA A 43 9.40 16.40 1.44
C ALA A 43 9.63 15.02 2.07
N TYR A 44 9.46 14.89 3.39
CA TYR A 44 9.59 13.61 4.05
C TYR A 44 8.62 13.46 5.23
N ILE A 45 8.20 12.22 5.44
CA ILE A 45 7.38 11.81 6.57
C ILE A 45 8.30 11.21 7.63
N GLY A 46 8.14 11.61 8.91
CA GLY A 46 8.90 11.06 10.04
C GLY A 46 10.15 11.84 10.43
N GLY A 47 10.07 13.18 10.47
CA GLY A 47 11.24 14.02 10.68
C GLY A 47 11.90 13.96 12.06
N SER A 48 13.07 13.32 12.13
CA SER A 48 14.33 13.99 12.46
C SER A 48 15.50 13.03 12.20
N CYS A 49 16.20 13.20 11.06
CA CYS A 49 17.45 12.50 10.81
C CYS A 49 18.61 13.30 11.44
N ILE A 50 18.85 13.12 12.74
CA ILE A 50 20.17 13.44 13.32
C ILE A 50 21.10 12.28 12.96
N VAL A 51 21.64 12.28 11.75
CA VAL A 51 22.80 11.44 11.42
C VAL A 51 24.04 12.31 11.54
N LYS A 52 24.67 12.27 12.72
CA LYS A 52 26.10 12.61 12.83
C LYS A 52 26.89 11.30 12.85
N GLU A 53 27.60 11.11 11.74
CA GLU A 53 28.79 10.28 11.51
C GLU A 53 28.71 8.74 11.52
N PRO A 54 29.59 8.10 10.73
CA PRO A 54 29.46 6.71 10.34
C PRO A 54 30.22 5.80 11.31
N ALA A 55 29.55 4.76 11.79
CA ALA A 55 30.23 3.57 12.29
C ALA A 55 29.44 2.35 11.86
N LEU A 56 30.11 1.50 11.08
CA LEU A 56 29.65 0.21 10.58
C LEU A 56 29.09 -0.63 11.73
N THR A 57 27.77 -0.65 11.88
CA THR A 57 27.06 -1.64 12.68
C THR A 57 25.95 -2.19 11.81
N SER A 58 26.04 -3.48 11.53
CA SER A 58 25.02 -4.27 10.84
C SER A 58 23.77 -4.33 11.71
N ASN A 59 23.00 -3.24 11.74
CA ASN A 59 21.67 -3.25 12.30
C ASN A 59 20.76 -3.99 11.32
N ARG A 60 20.17 -5.09 11.78
CA ARG A 60 18.98 -5.65 11.16
C ARG A 60 17.92 -4.54 11.21
N TYR A 61 17.74 -3.85 10.10
CA TYR A 61 16.64 -2.94 9.90
C TYR A 61 15.37 -3.77 10.00
N SER A 62 14.68 -3.68 11.14
CA SER A 62 13.26 -3.98 11.16
C SER A 62 12.61 -2.95 10.25
N VAL A 63 12.36 -3.35 9.01
CA VAL A 63 11.50 -2.59 8.11
C VAL A 63 10.17 -2.48 8.83
N SER A 64 9.90 -1.32 9.42
CA SER A 64 8.55 -0.97 9.79
C SER A 64 7.84 -0.65 8.48
N ASP A 65 7.45 -1.71 7.77
CA ASP A 65 6.52 -1.69 6.65
C ASP A 65 5.21 -1.16 7.23
N THR A 66 5.03 0.16 7.24
CA THR A 66 3.70 0.74 7.33
C THR A 66 3.01 0.63 5.97
N ILE A 67 3.10 -0.55 5.33
CA ILE A 67 2.12 -0.98 4.36
C ILE A 67 0.86 -1.19 5.20
N LEU A 68 -0.02 -0.18 5.23
CA LEU A 68 -1.38 -0.37 5.73
C LEU A 68 -2.05 -1.37 4.78
N SER A 69 -1.89 -2.65 5.07
CA SER A 69 -2.55 -3.76 4.39
C SER A 69 -4.05 -3.49 4.48
N ARG A 70 -4.68 -3.10 3.36
CA ARG A 70 -6.12 -2.76 3.34
C ARG A 70 -6.97 -3.98 3.61
N TYR A 71 -6.37 -5.16 3.47
CA TYR A 71 -7.01 -6.43 3.70
C TYR A 71 -6.25 -7.25 4.73
N ARG A 72 -6.97 -8.09 5.47
CA ARG A 72 -6.42 -9.22 6.24
C ARG A 72 -6.97 -10.50 5.68
N ILE A 73 -6.12 -11.52 5.56
CA ILE A 73 -6.56 -12.85 5.19
C ILE A 73 -6.25 -13.87 6.28
N TYR A 74 -7.25 -14.67 6.65
CA TYR A 74 -7.11 -15.67 7.71
C TYR A 74 -8.05 -16.86 7.51
N PRO A 75 -7.69 -18.05 8.01
CA PRO A 75 -6.37 -18.40 8.54
C PRO A 75 -5.35 -18.52 7.40
N ASN A 76 -4.09 -18.13 7.65
CA ASN A 76 -2.98 -18.38 6.73
C ASN A 76 -1.75 -18.83 7.53
N PRO A 77 -1.31 -20.10 7.42
CA PRO A 77 -1.82 -21.15 6.53
C PRO A 77 -3.22 -21.70 6.90
N SER A 78 -3.89 -22.37 5.95
CA SER A 78 -5.21 -23.00 6.13
C SER A 78 -5.17 -24.51 5.84
N ASN A 79 -5.72 -25.33 6.74
CA ASN A 79 -5.84 -26.80 6.53
C ASN A 79 -7.11 -27.18 5.75
N THR A 80 -8.13 -26.31 5.73
CA THR A 80 -9.41 -26.58 5.04
C THR A 80 -9.41 -26.01 3.61
N GLY A 81 -8.46 -25.13 3.29
CA GLY A 81 -8.47 -24.33 2.06
C GLY A 81 -9.53 -23.23 2.04
N ILE A 82 -10.21 -22.97 3.16
CA ILE A 82 -11.16 -21.86 3.29
C ILE A 82 -10.43 -20.68 3.93
N PHE A 83 -10.50 -19.52 3.27
CA PHE A 83 -9.91 -18.26 3.73
C PHE A 83 -11.00 -17.19 3.82
N LYS A 84 -10.87 -16.31 4.82
CA LYS A 84 -11.65 -15.09 4.95
C LYS A 84 -10.76 -13.91 4.63
N LEU A 85 -11.16 -13.12 3.64
CA LEU A 85 -10.55 -11.85 3.31
C LEU A 85 -11.40 -10.75 3.94
N GLN A 86 -10.86 -10.07 4.96
CA GLN A 86 -11.49 -8.95 5.65
C GLN A 86 -10.93 -7.64 5.12
N GLN A 87 -11.81 -6.71 4.74
CA GLN A 87 -11.44 -5.35 4.39
C GLN A 87 -11.33 -4.50 5.66
N LEU A 88 -10.16 -3.92 5.94
CA LEU A 88 -9.90 -3.12 7.15
C LEU A 88 -10.41 -1.68 7.05
N SER A 89 -10.64 -1.21 5.84
CA SER A 89 -11.25 0.09 5.57
C SER A 89 -12.27 -0.15 4.46
N PRO A 90 -13.50 -0.52 4.81
CA PRO A 90 -14.53 -0.83 3.82
C PRO A 90 -14.83 0.42 3.00
N ASP A 91 -14.26 0.47 1.80
CA ASP A 91 -14.74 1.36 0.77
C ASP A 91 -16.11 0.84 0.29
N GLN A 92 -16.99 1.75 -0.14
CA GLN A 92 -18.30 1.36 -0.69
C GLN A 92 -18.19 0.83 -2.13
N GLN A 93 -17.00 0.44 -2.55
CA GLN A 93 -16.66 0.18 -3.94
C GLN A 93 -16.56 -1.31 -4.23
N ALA A 94 -16.64 -1.63 -5.53
CA ALA A 94 -16.48 -2.98 -6.01
C ALA A 94 -14.99 -3.31 -6.15
N ILE A 95 -14.57 -4.44 -5.60
CA ILE A 95 -13.22 -4.98 -5.78
C ILE A 95 -13.27 -6.22 -6.66
N ARG A 96 -12.24 -6.39 -7.50
CA ARG A 96 -12.05 -7.62 -8.28
C ARG A 96 -10.98 -8.46 -7.60
N ILE A 97 -11.28 -9.73 -7.37
CA ILE A 97 -10.34 -10.70 -6.82
C ILE A 97 -10.02 -11.73 -7.89
N GLU A 98 -8.75 -12.04 -8.06
CA GLU A 98 -8.25 -13.13 -8.89
C GLU A 98 -7.34 -14.03 -8.06
N ILE A 99 -7.45 -15.34 -8.24
CA ILE A 99 -6.63 -16.33 -7.53
C ILE A 99 -5.82 -17.14 -8.53
N PHE A 100 -4.53 -17.27 -8.27
CA PHE A 100 -3.57 -17.98 -9.11
C PHE A 100 -2.85 -19.06 -8.31
N ASP A 101 -2.44 -20.14 -8.99
CA ASP A 101 -1.46 -21.08 -8.47
C ASP A 101 -0.01 -20.56 -8.68
N LEU A 102 0.99 -21.34 -8.23
CA LEU A 102 2.41 -21.00 -8.38
C LEU A 102 2.91 -20.97 -9.83
N SER A 103 2.23 -21.64 -10.76
CA SER A 103 2.57 -21.58 -12.19
C SER A 103 2.08 -20.29 -12.85
N GLY A 104 1.24 -19.52 -12.15
CA GLY A 104 0.56 -18.34 -12.67
C GLY A 104 -0.76 -18.66 -13.36
N ALA A 105 -1.24 -19.92 -13.32
CA ALA A 105 -2.53 -20.27 -13.87
C ALA A 105 -3.66 -19.72 -12.97
N ARG A 106 -4.64 -19.05 -13.59
CA ARG A 106 -5.77 -18.47 -12.87
C ARG A 106 -6.80 -19.55 -12.53
N ILE A 107 -7.05 -19.73 -11.24
CA ILE A 107 -8.00 -20.70 -10.69
C ILE A 107 -9.42 -20.15 -10.75
N THR A 108 -9.60 -18.92 -10.28
CA THR A 108 -10.91 -18.27 -10.22
C THR A 108 -10.77 -16.76 -10.16
N HIS A 109 -11.86 -16.06 -10.47
CA HIS A 109 -11.99 -14.63 -10.23
C HIS A 109 -13.43 -14.26 -9.87
N GLY A 110 -13.62 -13.12 -9.23
CA GLY A 110 -14.93 -12.59 -8.87
C GLY A 110 -14.88 -11.10 -8.60
N THR A 111 -16.04 -10.45 -8.68
CA THR A 111 -16.23 -9.06 -8.29
C THR A 111 -17.12 -9.01 -7.07
N TYR A 112 -16.70 -8.26 -6.05
CA TYR A 112 -17.37 -8.18 -4.76
C TYR A 112 -17.60 -6.72 -4.42
N SER A 113 -18.83 -6.37 -4.04
CA SER A 113 -19.21 -4.99 -3.68
C SER A 113 -19.83 -4.99 -2.31
N LYS A 114 -19.46 -4.01 -1.46
CA LYS A 114 -20.08 -3.78 -0.15
C LYS A 114 -20.02 -4.99 0.81
N GLN A 115 -18.96 -5.79 0.75
CA GLN A 115 -18.74 -6.93 1.65
C GLN A 115 -17.53 -6.69 2.53
N GLU A 116 -17.73 -6.62 3.84
CA GLU A 116 -16.63 -6.50 4.81
C GLU A 116 -15.76 -7.76 4.83
N ILE A 117 -16.38 -8.93 4.65
CA ILE A 117 -15.71 -10.23 4.68
C ILE A 117 -16.11 -11.05 3.45
N ILE A 118 -15.10 -11.47 2.68
CA ILE A 118 -15.25 -12.32 1.49
C ILE A 118 -14.67 -13.70 1.81
N THR A 119 -15.42 -14.76 1.49
CA THR A 119 -14.96 -16.14 1.67
C THR A 119 -14.36 -16.67 0.37
N LEU A 120 -13.09 -17.06 0.43
CA LEU A 120 -12.35 -17.66 -0.68
C LEU A 120 -12.20 -19.17 -0.41
N ASN A 121 -12.74 -19.99 -1.30
CA ASN A 121 -12.78 -21.45 -1.12
C ASN A 121 -11.84 -22.17 -2.11
N LEU A 122 -10.72 -22.65 -1.59
CA LEU A 122 -9.70 -23.45 -2.28
C LEU A 122 -9.68 -24.90 -1.76
N SER A 123 -10.75 -25.36 -1.08
CA SER A 123 -10.83 -26.73 -0.53
C SER A 123 -10.62 -27.82 -1.58
N LYS A 124 -11.07 -27.58 -2.82
CA LYS A 124 -10.92 -28.50 -3.97
C LYS A 124 -9.58 -28.39 -4.70
N GLN A 125 -8.72 -27.43 -4.34
CA GLN A 125 -7.41 -27.25 -4.98
C GLN A 125 -6.33 -28.04 -4.23
N PRO A 126 -5.21 -28.42 -4.84
CA PRO A 126 -4.13 -29.12 -4.15
C PRO A 126 -3.56 -28.32 -2.96
N SER A 127 -2.88 -28.98 -2.03
CA SER A 127 -2.08 -28.27 -1.02
C SER A 127 -0.93 -27.52 -1.70
N GLY A 128 -0.64 -26.30 -1.26
CA GLY A 128 0.34 -25.46 -1.93
C GLY A 128 0.19 -23.96 -1.65
N ILE A 129 0.95 -23.18 -2.40
CA ILE A 129 0.94 -21.72 -2.33
C ILE A 129 0.02 -21.18 -3.42
N TYR A 130 -0.76 -20.15 -3.05
CA TYR A 130 -1.64 -19.44 -3.96
C TYR A 130 -1.39 -17.94 -3.85
N LEU A 131 -1.57 -17.23 -4.96
CA LEU A 131 -1.50 -15.79 -5.03
C LEU A 131 -2.90 -15.22 -5.22
N ILE A 132 -3.32 -14.35 -4.31
CA ILE A 132 -4.58 -13.61 -4.40
C ILE A 132 -4.24 -12.19 -4.84
N ARG A 133 -4.80 -11.78 -5.96
CA ARG A 133 -4.68 -10.43 -6.50
C ARG A 133 -5.99 -9.69 -6.32
N ILE A 134 -5.95 -8.55 -5.66
CA ILE A 134 -7.09 -7.67 -5.41
C ILE A 134 -6.90 -6.41 -6.23
N LEU A 135 -7.89 -6.04 -7.03
CA LEU A 135 -7.89 -4.84 -7.87
C LEU A 135 -9.03 -3.91 -7.45
N PHE A 136 -8.71 -2.63 -7.20
CA PHE A 136 -9.67 -1.57 -6.87
C PHE A 136 -9.13 -0.22 -7.37
N GLU A 137 -9.93 0.60 -8.07
CA GLU A 137 -9.55 1.93 -8.58
C GLU A 137 -8.13 2.07 -9.18
N GLY A 138 -7.65 1.04 -9.90
CA GLY A 138 -6.30 1.03 -10.49
C GLY A 138 -5.16 0.63 -9.52
N PHE A 139 -5.46 0.41 -8.25
CA PHE A 139 -4.55 -0.20 -7.29
C PHE A 139 -4.60 -1.73 -7.39
N ILE A 140 -3.45 -2.36 -7.16
CA ILE A 140 -3.29 -3.81 -7.13
C ILE A 140 -2.61 -4.19 -5.81
N GLU A 141 -3.25 -5.06 -5.04
CA GLU A 141 -2.66 -5.69 -3.85
C GLU A 141 -2.52 -7.20 -4.08
N ASN A 142 -1.35 -7.75 -3.76
CA ASN A 142 -1.08 -9.18 -3.93
C ASN A 142 -0.81 -9.82 -2.57
N ILE A 143 -1.53 -10.89 -2.27
CA ILE A 143 -1.44 -11.60 -0.99
C ILE A 143 -1.11 -13.08 -1.26
N LYS A 144 -0.03 -13.56 -0.65
CA LYS A 144 0.36 -14.97 -0.69
C LYS A 144 -0.36 -15.74 0.43
N VAL A 145 -1.04 -16.83 0.08
CA VAL A 145 -1.64 -17.76 1.05
C VAL A 145 -1.14 -19.18 0.88
N ILE A 146 -1.14 -19.93 1.99
CA ILE A 146 -0.67 -21.32 2.03
C ILE A 146 -1.86 -22.20 2.42
N LYS A 147 -2.21 -23.16 1.56
CA LYS A 147 -3.09 -24.28 1.89
C LYS A 147 -2.22 -25.49 2.27
N ARG A 148 -2.48 -26.07 3.44
CA ARG A 148 -1.87 -27.34 3.87
C ARG A 148 -2.66 -28.53 3.37
#